data_AF-A0A2V0N922-F1
#
_entry.id   AF-A0A2V0N922-F1
#
_cell.length_a   1.000
_cell.length_b   1.000
_cell.length_c   1.000
_cell.angle_alpha   90.00
_cell.angle_beta   90.00
_cell.angle_gamma   90.00
#
_symmetry.space_group_name_H-M   'P 1'
#
loop_
_entity.id
_entity.type
_entity.pdbx_description
1 polymer ?
#
loop_
_entity_poly.entity_id
_entity_poly.type
_entity_poly.pdbx_seq_one_letter_code
_entity_poly.pdbx_strand_id
1 'polypeptide(L)'
;MVDKYGLREKLRLNTTITLARFDEFNSLWRLSTDGGQQITARFVVLAVGGLERPKMPDIPGLDDFGGTLMHTALWDHDVELAGKRVAIIGTGATSLQVVPAIVDEWSISRSSSERRSGRFPSSTWR
;
A
#
# COMPACT_ATOMS: atom_id res chain seq x y z
N MET A 1 -22.15 -5.63 -3.10
CA MET A 1 -21.81 -6.19 -4.44
C MET A 1 -21.60 -7.70 -4.36
N VAL A 2 -20.65 -8.17 -3.54
CA VAL A 2 -20.36 -9.61 -3.36
C VAL A 2 -21.62 -10.43 -3.05
N ASP A 3 -22.40 -10.01 -2.05
CA ASP A 3 -23.60 -10.76 -1.65
C ASP A 3 -24.72 -10.66 -2.69
N LYS A 4 -24.92 -9.47 -3.27
CA LYS A 4 -25.91 -9.22 -4.34
C LYS A 4 -25.76 -10.19 -5.53
N TYR A 5 -24.53 -10.61 -5.85
CA TYR A 5 -24.24 -11.51 -6.97
C TYR A 5 -23.82 -12.92 -6.53
N GLY A 6 -23.98 -13.27 -5.24
CA GLY A 6 -23.66 -14.62 -4.73
C GLY A 6 -22.21 -15.03 -4.93
N LEU A 7 -21.26 -14.09 -4.86
CA LEU A 7 -19.84 -14.37 -5.12
C LEU A 7 -19.11 -14.95 -3.91
N ARG A 8 -19.65 -14.77 -2.70
CA ARG A 8 -18.96 -15.11 -1.44
C ARG A 8 -18.48 -16.57 -1.40
N GLU A 9 -19.33 -17.50 -1.80
CA GLU A 9 -19.02 -18.94 -1.82
C GLU A 9 -18.01 -19.35 -2.91
N LYS A 10 -17.76 -18.46 -3.88
CA LYS A 10 -16.82 -18.68 -4.99
C LYS A 10 -15.45 -18.06 -4.72
N LEU A 11 -15.30 -17.29 -3.65
CA LEU A 11 -14.06 -16.61 -3.28
C LEU A 11 -13.30 -17.44 -2.25
N ARG A 12 -11.99 -17.56 -2.44
CA ARG A 12 -11.04 -18.06 -1.44
C ARG A 12 -10.19 -16.88 -0.99
N LEU A 13 -10.54 -16.31 0.16
CA LEU A 13 -9.78 -15.23 0.79
C LEU A 13 -8.56 -15.79 1.52
N ASN A 14 -7.59 -14.94 1.85
CA ASN A 14 -6.34 -15.35 2.53
C ASN A 14 -5.64 -16.53 1.83
N THR A 15 -5.70 -16.54 0.49
CA THR A 15 -5.12 -17.60 -0.34
C THR A 15 -4.34 -16.93 -1.46
N THR A 16 -3.01 -16.98 -1.38
CA THR A 16 -2.13 -16.40 -2.41
C THR A 16 -1.78 -17.46 -3.44
N ILE A 17 -1.96 -17.18 -4.73
CA ILE A 17 -1.38 -18.02 -5.79
C ILE A 17 0.11 -17.68 -5.93
N THR A 18 0.98 -18.65 -5.67
CA THR A 18 2.45 -18.49 -5.70
C THR A 18 3.06 -18.95 -7.02
N LEU A 19 2.39 -19.83 -7.76
CA LEU A 19 2.82 -20.33 -9.06
C LEU A 19 1.61 -20.60 -9.95
N ALA A 20 1.72 -20.27 -11.24
CA ALA A 20 0.81 -20.70 -12.27
C ALA A 20 1.62 -21.31 -13.42
N ARG A 21 1.40 -22.59 -13.72
CA ARG A 21 2.07 -23.30 -14.82
C ARG A 21 1.05 -23.95 -15.73
N PHE A 22 1.18 -23.71 -17.03
CA PHE A 22 0.40 -24.43 -18.01
C PHE A 22 0.98 -25.85 -18.21
N ASP A 23 0.11 -26.84 -18.13
CA ASP A 23 0.37 -28.25 -18.43
C ASP A 23 -0.15 -28.52 -19.85
N GLU A 24 0.77 -28.56 -20.80
CA GLU A 24 0.44 -28.72 -22.22
C GLU A 24 -0.18 -30.08 -22.53
N PHE A 25 0.27 -31.14 -21.85
CA PHE A 25 -0.22 -32.50 -22.07
C PHE A 25 -1.70 -32.63 -21.71
N ASN A 26 -2.10 -32.04 -20.58
CA ASN A 26 -3.49 -32.06 -20.12
C ASN A 26 -4.30 -30.83 -20.54
N SER A 27 -3.68 -29.87 -21.24
CA SER A 27 -4.29 -28.60 -21.67
C SER A 27 -4.99 -27.85 -20.53
N LEU A 28 -4.32 -27.75 -19.38
CA LEU A 28 -4.85 -27.10 -18.18
C LEU A 28 -3.77 -26.30 -17.44
N TRP A 29 -4.20 -25.34 -16.63
CA TRP A 29 -3.36 -24.64 -15.67
C TRP A 29 -3.29 -25.41 -14.35
N ARG A 30 -2.08 -25.50 -13.79
CA ARG A 30 -1.82 -25.92 -12.41
C ARG A 30 -1.36 -24.71 -11.61
N LEU A 31 -2.09 -24.42 -10.54
CA LEU A 31 -1.86 -23.29 -9.66
C LEU A 31 -1.45 -23.79 -8.27
N SER A 32 -0.34 -23.27 -7.75
CA SER A 32 0.08 -23.50 -6.36
C SER A 32 -0.41 -22.37 -5.47
N THR A 33 -0.92 -22.73 -4.29
CA THR A 33 -1.25 -21.75 -3.23
C THR A 33 -0.12 -21.65 -2.21
N ASP A 34 -0.08 -20.56 -1.46
CA ASP A 34 0.78 -20.37 -0.27
C ASP A 34 0.50 -21.40 0.83
N GLY A 35 -0.75 -21.87 0.96
CA GLY A 35 -1.12 -22.98 1.83
C GLY A 35 -0.72 -24.38 1.33
N GLY A 36 0.05 -24.49 0.25
CA GLY A 36 0.54 -25.77 -0.30
C GLY A 36 -0.48 -26.57 -1.12
N GLN A 37 -1.72 -26.10 -1.23
CA GLN A 37 -2.74 -26.73 -2.08
C GLN A 37 -2.47 -26.48 -3.57
N GLN A 38 -2.89 -27.44 -4.39
CA GLN A 38 -2.89 -27.36 -5.85
C GLN A 38 -4.32 -27.16 -6.37
N ILE A 39 -4.48 -26.23 -7.30
CA ILE A 39 -5.75 -25.96 -7.97
C ILE A 39 -5.53 -26.14 -9.48
N THR A 40 -6.46 -26.81 -10.16
CA THR A 40 -6.44 -26.92 -11.62
C THR A 40 -7.55 -26.10 -12.24
N ALA A 41 -7.29 -25.50 -13.40
CA ALA A 41 -8.28 -24.73 -14.15
C ALA A 41 -8.01 -24.81 -15.65
N ARG A 42 -9.04 -24.74 -16.48
CA ARG A 42 -8.88 -24.64 -17.94
C ARG A 42 -8.45 -23.25 -18.38
N PHE A 43 -8.93 -22.23 -17.67
CA PHE A 43 -8.67 -20.82 -17.97
C PHE A 43 -8.24 -20.10 -16.69
N VAL A 44 -7.33 -19.15 -16.84
CA VAL A 44 -6.86 -18.28 -15.77
C VAL A 44 -7.01 -16.83 -16.23
N VAL A 45 -7.71 -16.03 -15.45
CA VAL A 45 -7.84 -14.58 -15.67
C VAL A 45 -7.11 -13.89 -14.52
N LEU A 46 -6.02 -13.20 -14.83
CA LEU A 46 -5.22 -12.49 -13.83
C LEU A 46 -5.81 -11.11 -13.58
N ALA A 47 -6.46 -10.95 -12.43
CA ALA A 47 -7.00 -9.68 -11.94
C ALA A 47 -6.20 -9.20 -10.71
N VAL A 48 -4.87 -9.31 -10.76
CA VAL A 48 -3.98 -9.10 -9.61
C VAL A 48 -3.80 -7.63 -9.22
N GLY A 49 -4.21 -6.69 -10.08
CA GLY A 49 -3.88 -5.26 -9.91
C GLY A 49 -2.43 -4.97 -10.28
N GLY A 50 -2.06 -3.69 -10.38
CA GLY A 50 -0.67 -3.27 -10.57
C GLY A 50 -0.18 -2.27 -9.51
N LEU A 51 -0.99 -2.05 -8.47
CA LEU A 51 -0.78 -1.05 -7.41
C LEU A 51 -0.96 -1.68 -6.02
N GLU A 52 -1.05 -3.00 -5.94
CA GLU A 52 -1.34 -3.78 -4.74
C GLU A 52 -0.11 -4.00 -3.85
N ARG A 53 1.10 -3.91 -4.43
CA ARG A 53 2.35 -4.02 -3.68
C ARG A 53 2.90 -2.65 -3.32
N PRO A 54 2.94 -2.29 -2.03
CA PRO A 54 3.57 -1.06 -1.56
C PRO A 54 5.02 -1.01 -2.04
N LYS A 55 5.43 0.12 -2.61
CA LYS A 55 6.83 0.38 -2.94
C LYS A 55 7.40 1.29 -1.85
N MET A 56 8.18 0.71 -0.96
CA MET A 56 8.89 1.50 0.05
C MET A 56 9.89 2.43 -0.65
N PRO A 57 10.02 3.68 -0.19
CA PRO A 57 10.96 4.62 -0.77
C PRO A 57 12.40 4.23 -0.37
N ASP A 58 13.30 4.29 -1.33
CA ASP A 58 14.74 4.09 -1.11
C ASP A 58 15.36 5.43 -0.73
N ILE A 59 15.30 5.77 0.56
CA ILE A 59 15.83 7.01 1.13
C ILE A 59 16.92 6.64 2.14
N PRO A 60 18.18 7.07 1.94
CA PRO A 60 19.25 6.80 2.88
C PRO A 60 18.92 7.30 4.30
N GLY A 61 19.11 6.44 5.30
CA GLY A 61 18.84 6.75 6.72
C GLY A 61 17.36 6.68 7.12
N LEU A 62 16.48 6.21 6.24
CA LEU A 62 15.05 6.07 6.55
C LEU A 62 14.79 5.03 7.65
N ASP A 63 15.54 3.92 7.64
CA ASP A 63 15.41 2.86 8.65
C ASP A 63 15.92 3.32 10.04
N ASP A 64 16.73 4.38 10.09
CA ASP A 64 17.23 4.98 11.34
C ASP A 64 16.23 6.01 11.93
N PHE A 65 15.10 6.26 11.25
CA PHE A 65 14.10 7.20 11.72
C PHE A 65 13.42 6.70 12.99
N GLY A 66 13.68 7.36 14.12
CA GLY A 66 13.12 6.97 15.43
C GLY A 66 11.62 7.26 15.63
N GLY A 67 10.92 7.71 14.60
CA GLY A 67 9.47 7.92 14.63
C GLY A 67 8.69 6.81 13.92
N THR A 68 7.38 6.97 13.84
CA THR A 68 6.53 6.01 13.12
C THR A 68 6.66 6.18 11.62
N LEU A 69 6.95 5.08 10.92
CA LEU A 69 7.00 4.99 9.46
C LEU A 69 5.83 4.13 8.97
N MET A 70 5.06 4.66 8.02
CA MET A 70 3.88 4.00 7.49
C MET A 70 3.71 4.29 5.99
N HIS A 71 3.34 3.27 5.22
CA HIS A 71 2.93 3.41 3.82
C HIS A 71 1.40 3.46 3.74
N THR A 72 0.82 4.34 2.92
CA THR A 72 -0.64 4.56 2.87
C THR A 72 -1.45 3.32 2.48
N ALA A 73 -0.89 2.43 1.67
CA ALA A 73 -1.50 1.12 1.36
C ALA A 73 -1.44 0.10 2.51
N LEU A 74 -0.66 0.35 3.56
CA LEU A 74 -0.53 -0.45 4.77
C LEU A 74 -0.84 0.41 6.00
N TRP A 75 -1.93 1.16 5.94
CA TRP A 75 -2.29 2.11 6.99
C TRP A 75 -2.56 1.37 8.31
N ASP A 76 -1.86 1.79 9.36
CA ASP A 76 -2.05 1.33 10.73
C ASP A 76 -2.98 2.30 11.47
N HIS A 77 -4.19 1.82 11.78
CA HIS A 77 -5.21 2.63 12.46
C HIS A 77 -4.95 2.81 13.96
N ASP A 78 -4.00 2.06 14.54
CA ASP A 78 -3.67 2.17 15.96
C ASP A 78 -2.67 3.33 16.23
N VAL A 79 -2.12 3.95 15.17
CA VAL A 79 -1.22 5.09 15.29
C VAL A 79 -2.02 6.39 15.48
N GLU A 80 -2.01 6.91 16.69
CA GLU A 80 -2.61 8.23 16.98
C GLU A 80 -1.78 9.36 16.37
N LEU A 81 -2.40 10.24 15.58
CA LEU A 81 -1.72 11.38 14.94
C LEU A 81 -1.80 12.68 15.77
N ALA A 82 -2.66 12.71 16.80
CA ALA A 82 -2.86 13.82 17.71
C ALA A 82 -1.55 14.44 18.22
N GLY A 83 -1.34 15.71 17.92
CA GLY A 83 -0.17 16.47 18.37
C GLY A 83 1.18 16.04 17.77
N LYS A 84 1.21 15.08 16.84
CA LYS A 84 2.44 14.68 16.14
C LYS A 84 2.76 15.64 14.99
N ARG A 85 4.02 15.62 14.54
CA ARG A 85 4.44 16.25 13.29
C ARG A 85 4.46 15.18 12.22
N VAL A 86 3.69 15.37 11.15
CA VAL A 86 3.53 14.38 10.08
C VAL A 86 4.19 14.90 8.80
N ALA A 87 5.00 14.06 8.16
CA ALA A 87 5.55 14.30 6.84
C ALA A 87 5.00 13.25 5.87
N ILE A 88 4.58 13.69 4.67
CA ILE A 88 4.07 12.81 3.63
C ILE A 88 5.04 12.84 2.44
N ILE A 89 5.47 11.65 2.03
CA ILE A 89 6.36 11.47 0.89
C ILE A 89 5.53 10.94 -0.28
N GLY A 90 5.37 11.78 -1.31
CA GLY A 90 4.59 11.48 -2.51
C GLY A 90 3.53 12.55 -2.80
N THR A 91 3.38 12.92 -4.07
CA THR A 91 2.45 13.97 -4.55
C THR A 91 1.36 13.43 -5.48
N GLY A 92 1.17 12.10 -5.49
CA GLY A 92 0.15 11.43 -6.29
C GLY A 92 -1.26 11.58 -5.72
N ALA A 93 -2.25 10.98 -6.38
CA ALA A 93 -3.65 11.05 -5.98
C ALA A 93 -3.89 10.63 -4.52
N THR A 94 -3.14 9.64 -4.02
CA THR A 94 -3.26 9.19 -2.63
C THR A 94 -2.92 10.29 -1.63
N SER A 95 -1.88 11.10 -1.85
CA SER A 95 -1.56 12.16 -0.88
C SER A 95 -2.56 13.32 -0.94
N LEU A 96 -3.11 13.63 -2.12
CA LEU A 96 -4.22 14.58 -2.26
C LEU A 96 -5.47 14.15 -1.47
N GLN A 97 -5.68 12.86 -1.26
CA GLN A 97 -6.79 12.32 -0.46
C GLN A 97 -6.44 12.22 1.04
N VAL A 98 -5.24 11.75 1.37
CA VAL A 98 -4.81 11.52 2.77
C VAL A 98 -4.59 12.83 3.52
N VAL A 99 -3.90 13.81 2.92
CA VAL A 99 -3.60 15.10 3.57
C VAL A 99 -4.86 15.77 4.15
N PRO A 100 -5.93 16.02 3.36
CA PRO A 100 -7.12 16.67 3.91
C PRO A 100 -7.88 15.81 4.92
N ALA A 101 -7.75 14.48 4.85
CA ALA A 101 -8.43 13.59 5.79
C ALA A 101 -7.82 13.64 7.19
N ILE A 102 -6.51 13.86 7.31
CA ILE A 102 -5.80 13.83 8.60
C ILE A 102 -5.44 15.22 9.13
N VAL A 103 -5.59 16.29 8.35
CA VAL A 103 -5.04 17.63 8.68
C VAL A 103 -5.48 18.19 10.04
N ASP A 104 -6.69 17.84 10.48
CA ASP A 104 -7.23 18.30 11.77
C ASP A 104 -6.73 17.47 12.96
N GLU A 105 -6.14 16.30 12.69
CA GLU A 105 -5.63 15.39 13.72
C GLU A 105 -4.18 15.68 14.11
N TRP A 106 -3.43 16.49 13.38
CA TRP A 106 -2.03 16.77 13.72
C TRP A 106 -1.73 18.26 13.76
N SER A 107 -0.75 18.64 14.59
CA SER A 107 -0.43 20.04 14.81
C SER A 107 0.39 20.59 13.64
N ILE A 108 -0.25 21.33 12.73
CA ILE A 108 0.48 22.26 11.86
C ILE A 108 1.12 23.33 12.75
N SER A 109 2.44 23.28 12.92
CA SER A 109 3.17 24.47 13.36
C SER A 109 3.00 25.52 12.28
N ARG A 110 2.04 26.42 12.49
CA ARG A 110 1.64 27.47 11.55
C ARG A 110 2.78 28.49 11.47
N SER A 111 3.75 28.30 10.58
CA SER A 111 4.62 29.40 10.16
C SER A 111 3.85 30.23 9.13
N SER A 112 3.50 31.45 9.52
CA SER A 112 2.88 32.43 8.63
C SER A 112 3.82 32.76 7.47
N SER A 113 3.35 32.47 6.26
CA SER A 113 3.67 33.10 4.96
C SER A 113 5.08 33.68 4.75
N GLU A 114 5.86 33.05 3.86
CA GLU A 114 6.67 33.77 2.87
C GLU A 114 6.99 32.82 1.70
N ARG A 115 6.59 33.17 0.47
CA ARG A 115 7.09 32.47 -0.73
C ARG A 115 8.59 32.76 -0.85
N ARG A 116 9.44 31.77 -0.64
CA ARG A 116 10.84 31.82 -1.09
C ARG A 116 11.15 30.62 -1.96
N SER A 117 11.32 30.88 -3.25
CA SER A 117 12.09 30.03 -4.15
C SER A 117 13.50 29.86 -3.57
N GLY A 118 13.87 28.66 -3.16
CA GLY A 118 15.20 28.38 -2.64
C GLY A 118 15.36 26.91 -2.26
N ARG A 119 16.44 26.30 -2.73
CA ARG A 119 16.86 24.91 -2.47
C ARG A 119 16.75 24.53 -0.98
N PHE A 120 16.26 23.32 -0.70
CA PHE A 120 16.29 22.71 0.62
C PHE A 120 17.74 22.36 1.03
N PRO A 121 18.25 22.79 2.20
CA PRO A 121 19.52 22.33 2.75
C PRO A 121 19.34 21.01 3.52
N SER A 122 20.36 20.16 3.47
CA SER A 122 20.41 18.78 3.97
C SER A 122 20.50 18.63 5.51
N SER A 123 20.05 19.60 6.30
CA SER A 123 20.24 19.60 7.77
C SER A 123 18.96 19.66 8.61
N THR A 124 17.79 19.40 8.04
CA THR A 124 16.50 19.62 8.74
C THR A 124 15.85 18.33 9.29
N TRP A 125 16.64 17.29 9.54
CA TRP A 125 16.17 16.10 10.26
C TRP A 125 17.04 15.88 11.51
N ARG A 126 16.66 16.54 12.60
CA ARG A 126 16.94 16.15 13.99
C ARG A 126 15.71 16.42 14.83
#